data_AF-A0A067T774-F1
#
_entry.id   AF-A0A067T774-F1
#
_cell.length_a   1.000
_cell.length_b   1.000
_cell.length_c   1.000
_cell.angle_alpha   90.00
_cell.angle_beta   90.00
_cell.angle_gamma   90.00
#
_symmetry.space_group_name_H-M   'P 1'
#
loop_
_entity.id
_entity.type
_entity.pdbx_description
1 polymer ?
#
loop_
_entity_poly.entity_id
_entity_poly.type
_entity_poly.pdbx_seq_one_letter_code
_entity_poly.pdbx_strand_id
1 'polypeptide(L)'
;MLSMFAAMMTDDTKSSGVILRFVFTLKQFVALKEVLCTPFALPPKRIIGTLFSPSGWINDGLINERKRGLQKYLTFLIHDMVLSHHTEFLLFLGAGDLPTHKSTIWPSLVLPEMTSKELMIAKNSTLLEPERTLKPVAASYYPSWASDAIPPHKIDFSKFDILFFAFVTPNGTAGIDWDSGSQETLKALVSSAHSSGHETKIVLSMGGWSGSHWYSEAMSSASNRSKLVKTLADTIKSYGLDGIDIDWEYPNASGAGNPHSSADSANFLSFLKLLRSTIGDSKVISAAVTHTPWLGENGAPLINVSEYAKYMTYVNIMNYDVFSSSSHPGPNAPLGNLCGSSSQPQANAQAALAQWTRAGMPAAKLLLGLPVYGYVSKSKDKELTGSSLPSSILPTGAHPRLAPNRFRISEALGDLSALWGQQIPFIQLVQSKVLVKNQDGTYGAANGYTSAWDNCSDTPYLYNIGRTTVVTFDDTYSIASKTLFAKKSGMGGCFTWSLDQDDGLTLHNIMLHNLGR
;
A
#
# COMPACT_ATOMS: atom_id res chain seq x y z
N MET A 1 -31.23 -42.26 8.06
CA MET A 1 -30.76 -40.93 7.60
C MET A 1 -29.48 -40.50 8.32
N LEU A 2 -29.41 -40.45 9.65
CA LEU A 2 -28.16 -40.13 10.38
C LEU A 2 -27.03 -41.16 10.18
N SER A 3 -27.34 -42.46 9.98
CA SER A 3 -26.32 -43.49 9.69
C SER A 3 -25.65 -43.36 8.32
N MET A 4 -26.34 -42.77 7.32
CA MET A 4 -25.73 -42.43 6.02
C MET A 4 -24.84 -41.18 6.12
N PHE A 5 -25.11 -40.27 7.06
CA PHE A 5 -24.31 -39.07 7.29
C PHE A 5 -22.95 -39.36 7.93
N ALA A 6 -22.87 -40.35 8.82
CA ALA A 6 -21.61 -40.73 9.48
C ALA A 6 -20.62 -41.39 8.50
N ALA A 7 -21.10 -42.18 7.54
CA ALA A 7 -20.27 -42.91 6.58
C ALA A 7 -19.64 -42.02 5.48
N MET A 8 -20.20 -40.83 5.18
CA MET A 8 -19.65 -39.90 4.17
C MET A 8 -18.58 -38.93 4.72
N MET A 9 -18.29 -38.96 6.02
CA MET A 9 -17.37 -38.01 6.66
C MET A 9 -16.03 -38.62 7.08
N THR A 10 -15.84 -39.91 6.87
CA THR A 10 -14.57 -40.61 7.06
C THR A 10 -14.14 -41.18 5.72
N ASP A 11 -13.01 -40.70 5.24
CA ASP A 11 -12.11 -41.31 4.26
C ASP A 11 -11.97 -40.62 2.90
N ASP A 12 -10.71 -40.52 2.52
CA ASP A 12 -10.12 -39.74 1.45
C ASP A 12 -9.93 -40.67 0.23
N THR A 13 -11.00 -40.93 -0.54
CA THR A 13 -10.85 -41.66 -1.82
C THR A 13 -11.82 -41.19 -2.92
N LYS A 14 -11.27 -41.03 -4.12
CA LYS A 14 -11.99 -40.78 -5.37
C LYS A 14 -13.01 -41.90 -5.65
N SER A 15 -14.31 -41.61 -5.55
CA SER A 15 -15.32 -42.18 -6.46
C SER A 15 -16.68 -41.47 -6.34
N SER A 16 -17.23 -41.14 -7.52
CA SER A 16 -18.64 -40.98 -7.90
C SER A 16 -19.74 -40.76 -6.84
N GLY A 17 -20.45 -39.64 -6.98
CA GLY A 17 -21.92 -39.62 -6.85
C GLY A 17 -22.49 -38.92 -5.62
N VAL A 18 -23.08 -37.74 -5.84
CA VAL A 18 -23.96 -36.96 -4.94
C VAL A 18 -23.25 -36.30 -3.74
N ILE A 19 -22.69 -35.12 -3.99
CA ILE A 19 -22.34 -34.17 -2.93
C ILE A 19 -23.63 -33.46 -2.49
N LEU A 20 -24.23 -33.88 -1.37
CA LEU A 20 -25.25 -33.08 -0.68
C LEU A 20 -24.57 -31.84 -0.10
N ARG A 21 -24.65 -30.72 -0.83
CA ARG A 21 -24.11 -29.42 -0.41
C ARG A 21 -25.06 -28.78 0.60
N PHE A 22 -24.74 -28.91 1.88
CA PHE A 22 -25.38 -28.12 2.93
C PHE A 22 -24.75 -26.71 2.96
N VAL A 23 -25.51 -25.70 2.53
CA VAL A 23 -25.06 -24.30 2.49
C VAL A 23 -25.52 -23.59 3.78
N PHE A 24 -25.02 -24.04 4.93
CA PHE A 24 -25.27 -23.35 6.19
C PHE A 24 -24.19 -22.30 6.46
N THR A 25 -24.61 -21.09 6.85
CA THR A 25 -23.74 -19.98 7.21
C THR A 25 -23.24 -20.10 8.65
N LEU A 26 -22.09 -19.51 8.97
CA LEU A 26 -21.57 -19.46 10.34
C LEU A 26 -22.58 -18.84 11.33
N LYS A 27 -23.39 -17.87 10.88
CA LYS A 27 -24.46 -17.28 11.70
C LYS A 27 -25.52 -18.32 12.10
N GLN A 28 -25.90 -19.22 11.18
CA GLN A 28 -26.86 -20.29 11.47
C GLN A 28 -26.27 -21.31 12.47
N PHE A 29 -24.96 -21.60 12.40
CA PHE A 29 -24.30 -22.44 13.41
C PHE A 29 -24.21 -21.78 14.79
N VAL A 30 -23.97 -20.47 14.84
CA VAL A 30 -23.97 -19.70 16.11
C VAL A 30 -25.37 -19.71 16.73
N ALA A 31 -26.41 -19.42 15.94
CA ALA A 31 -27.79 -19.47 16.38
C ALA A 31 -28.18 -20.88 16.86
N LEU A 32 -27.80 -21.92 16.11
CA LEU A 32 -28.03 -23.31 16.51
C LEU A 32 -27.32 -23.64 17.84
N LYS A 33 -26.06 -23.21 18.02
CA LYS A 33 -25.33 -23.41 19.27
C LYS A 33 -25.98 -22.72 20.46
N GLU A 34 -26.51 -21.51 20.26
CA GLU A 34 -27.22 -20.75 21.28
C GLU A 34 -28.53 -21.44 21.67
N VAL A 35 -29.31 -21.90 20.69
CA VAL A 35 -30.60 -22.59 20.91
C VAL A 35 -30.40 -23.94 21.59
N LEU A 36 -29.37 -24.70 21.20
CA LEU A 36 -29.05 -26.00 21.79
C LEU A 36 -28.24 -25.89 23.09
N CYS A 37 -27.88 -24.68 23.53
CA CYS A 37 -27.07 -24.40 24.73
C CYS A 37 -25.79 -25.25 24.85
N THR A 38 -25.13 -25.57 23.73
CA THR A 38 -23.97 -26.49 23.75
C THR A 38 -22.69 -25.81 24.24
N PRO A 39 -21.84 -26.50 25.02
CA PRO A 39 -20.55 -25.96 25.49
C PRO A 39 -19.46 -25.96 24.42
N PHE A 40 -19.75 -26.48 23.21
CA PHE A 40 -18.78 -26.68 22.14
C PHE A 40 -18.28 -25.35 21.56
N ALA A 41 -16.97 -25.10 21.57
CA ALA A 41 -16.41 -23.88 21.01
C ALA A 41 -16.46 -23.91 19.46
N LEU A 42 -17.24 -23.01 18.86
CA LEU A 42 -17.25 -22.84 17.41
C LEU A 42 -15.94 -22.17 16.95
N PRO A 43 -15.46 -22.47 15.73
CA PRO A 43 -14.27 -21.81 15.18
C PRO A 43 -14.48 -20.29 15.15
N PRO A 44 -13.46 -19.49 15.52
CA PRO A 44 -13.61 -18.04 15.66
C PRO A 44 -13.97 -17.37 14.33
N LYS A 45 -14.80 -16.32 14.41
CA LYS A 45 -15.13 -15.45 13.28
C LYS A 45 -13.93 -14.56 12.96
N ARG A 46 -12.92 -15.10 12.29
CA ARG A 46 -11.92 -14.27 11.60
C ARG A 46 -12.62 -13.59 10.42
N ILE A 47 -12.58 -12.25 10.40
CA ILE A 47 -13.14 -11.45 9.31
C ILE A 47 -12.30 -11.75 8.08
N ILE A 48 -12.79 -12.65 7.22
CA ILE A 48 -12.31 -12.73 5.85
C ILE A 48 -13.01 -11.59 5.14
N GLY A 49 -12.30 -10.49 4.94
CA GLY A 49 -12.82 -9.39 4.14
C GLY A 49 -13.10 -9.88 2.72
N THR A 50 -14.38 -10.04 2.38
CA THR A 50 -14.82 -10.16 0.99
C THR A 50 -14.67 -8.80 0.32
N LEU A 51 -13.65 -8.66 -0.54
CA LEU A 51 -13.68 -7.76 -1.69
C LEU A 51 -13.04 -8.47 -2.89
N PHE A 52 -13.91 -8.70 -3.86
CA PHE A 52 -13.74 -9.37 -5.15
C PHE A 52 -12.38 -9.08 -5.80
N SER A 53 -11.61 -10.14 -6.06
CA SER A 53 -10.64 -10.24 -7.15
C SER A 53 -10.42 -11.73 -7.48
N PRO A 54 -10.17 -12.08 -8.76
CA PRO A 54 -10.16 -13.45 -9.23
C PRO A 54 -8.77 -14.09 -9.04
N SER A 55 -8.62 -14.87 -7.97
CA SER A 55 -7.64 -15.96 -7.74
C SER A 55 -7.62 -16.17 -6.22
N GLY A 56 -8.00 -17.33 -5.68
CA GLY A 56 -7.09 -18.47 -5.57
C GLY A 56 -5.86 -18.07 -4.74
N TRP A 57 -5.59 -18.75 -3.63
CA TRP A 57 -4.37 -18.64 -2.80
C TRP A 57 -4.39 -17.77 -1.53
N ILE A 58 -5.44 -16.99 -1.25
CA ILE A 58 -5.75 -16.59 0.14
C ILE A 58 -7.11 -17.18 0.52
N ASN A 59 -7.14 -18.47 0.87
CA ASN A 59 -7.93 -18.97 2.01
C ASN A 59 -7.99 -20.49 2.23
N ASP A 60 -7.31 -21.37 1.48
CA ASP A 60 -7.61 -22.81 1.63
C ASP A 60 -7.32 -23.35 3.04
N GLY A 61 -6.25 -22.91 3.70
CA GLY A 61 -5.96 -23.30 5.09
C GLY A 61 -7.03 -22.85 6.09
N LEU A 62 -7.43 -21.57 6.04
CA LEU A 62 -8.40 -20.97 6.97
C LEU A 62 -9.85 -21.39 6.67
N ILE A 63 -10.22 -21.53 5.40
CA ILE A 63 -11.49 -22.13 5.00
C ILE A 63 -11.54 -23.60 5.40
N ASN A 64 -10.46 -24.37 5.23
CA ASN A 64 -10.42 -25.77 5.65
C ASN A 64 -10.44 -25.92 7.17
N GLU A 65 -9.74 -25.07 7.92
CA GLU A 65 -9.79 -25.02 9.39
C GLU A 65 -11.22 -24.74 9.86
N ARG A 66 -11.90 -23.75 9.26
CA ARG A 66 -13.29 -23.42 9.58
C ARG A 66 -14.25 -24.54 9.22
N LYS A 67 -14.15 -25.11 8.02
CA LYS A 67 -14.97 -26.26 7.59
C LYS A 67 -14.79 -27.44 8.52
N ARG A 68 -13.55 -27.78 8.88
CA ARG A 68 -13.22 -28.85 9.83
C ARG A 68 -13.79 -28.57 11.22
N GLY A 69 -13.74 -27.34 11.71
CA GLY A 69 -14.33 -26.93 12.98
C GLY A 69 -15.86 -27.07 13.01
N LEU A 70 -16.54 -26.62 11.95
CA LEU A 70 -18.00 -26.75 11.81
C LEU A 70 -18.43 -28.21 11.61
N GLN A 71 -17.64 -29.00 10.88
CA GLN A 71 -17.86 -30.44 10.71
C GLN A 71 -17.73 -31.19 12.04
N LYS A 72 -16.72 -30.87 12.86
CA LYS A 72 -16.60 -31.42 14.21
C LYS A 72 -17.80 -31.08 15.09
N TYR A 73 -18.34 -29.87 14.96
CA TYR A 73 -19.54 -29.46 15.70
C TYR A 73 -20.78 -30.27 15.29
N LEU A 74 -21.04 -30.44 13.98
CA LEU A 74 -22.14 -31.30 13.52
C LEU A 74 -21.96 -32.76 13.94
N THR A 75 -20.73 -33.26 13.87
CA THR A 75 -20.41 -34.62 14.31
C THR A 75 -20.72 -34.79 15.80
N PHE A 76 -20.36 -33.81 16.63
CA PHE A 76 -20.72 -33.78 18.04
C PHE A 76 -22.25 -33.85 18.25
N LEU A 77 -23.03 -33.04 17.52
CA LEU A 77 -24.49 -33.05 17.63
C LEU A 77 -25.14 -34.37 17.18
N ILE A 78 -24.60 -35.00 16.14
CA ILE A 78 -25.12 -36.27 15.58
C ILE A 78 -24.88 -37.46 16.53
N HIS A 79 -23.77 -37.44 17.27
CA HIS A 79 -23.38 -38.56 18.13
C HIS A 79 -23.87 -38.41 19.58
N ASP A 80 -24.38 -37.24 19.95
CA ASP A 80 -25.01 -37.02 21.25
C ASP A 80 -26.44 -37.60 21.25
N MET A 81 -26.75 -38.47 22.21
CA MET A 81 -28.03 -39.21 22.26
C MET A 81 -29.25 -38.30 22.48
N VAL A 82 -29.06 -37.10 23.02
CA VAL A 82 -30.13 -36.13 23.28
C VAL A 82 -30.21 -35.10 22.15
N LEU A 83 -29.08 -34.53 21.74
CA LEU A 83 -29.05 -33.46 20.75
C LEU A 83 -29.36 -33.96 19.32
N SER A 84 -29.03 -35.20 19.00
CA SER A 84 -29.30 -35.79 17.67
C SER A 84 -30.78 -35.91 17.34
N HIS A 85 -31.66 -35.87 18.35
CA HIS A 85 -33.11 -35.94 18.22
C HIS A 85 -33.79 -34.60 18.54
N HIS A 86 -33.02 -33.54 18.79
CA HIS A 86 -33.55 -32.23 19.16
C HIS A 86 -34.25 -31.57 17.96
N THR A 87 -35.49 -31.11 18.16
CA THR A 87 -36.34 -30.55 17.08
C THR A 87 -35.64 -29.47 16.26
N GLU A 88 -34.98 -28.51 16.92
CA GLU A 88 -34.25 -27.43 16.25
C GLU A 88 -33.02 -27.91 15.46
N PHE A 89 -32.38 -29.00 15.90
CA PHE A 89 -31.30 -29.62 15.14
C PHE A 89 -31.84 -30.37 13.91
N LEU A 90 -32.98 -31.06 14.05
CA LEU A 90 -33.65 -31.72 12.93
C LEU A 90 -34.20 -30.72 11.91
N LEU A 91 -34.73 -29.58 12.36
CA LEU A 91 -35.13 -28.45 11.50
C LEU A 91 -33.93 -27.83 10.78
N PHE A 92 -32.82 -27.65 11.50
CA PHE A 92 -31.57 -27.20 10.93
C PHE A 92 -31.08 -28.14 9.82
N LEU A 93 -31.19 -29.47 9.98
CA LEU A 93 -30.82 -30.45 8.95
C LEU A 93 -31.80 -30.52 7.77
N GLY A 94 -33.05 -30.08 7.94
CA GLY A 94 -34.15 -30.21 6.97
C GLY A 94 -34.40 -29.02 6.05
N ALA A 95 -33.63 -27.92 6.17
CA ALA A 95 -33.80 -26.68 5.40
C ALA A 95 -35.19 -26.02 5.52
N GLY A 96 -35.45 -25.42 6.68
CA GLY A 96 -36.43 -24.34 6.89
C GLY A 96 -35.87 -23.37 7.93
N ASP A 97 -36.01 -22.06 7.71
CA ASP A 97 -35.49 -21.02 8.60
C ASP A 97 -35.90 -21.25 10.07
N LEU A 98 -34.92 -21.20 10.98
CA LEU A 98 -35.16 -21.29 12.42
C LEU A 98 -36.01 -20.07 12.85
N PRO A 99 -37.19 -20.27 13.50
CA PRO A 99 -38.02 -19.17 13.93
C PRO A 99 -37.32 -18.35 15.02
N THR A 100 -36.96 -17.11 14.71
CA THR A 100 -36.57 -16.13 15.73
C THR A 100 -37.82 -15.76 16.54
N HIS A 101 -38.00 -16.36 17.71
CA HIS A 101 -39.11 -16.04 18.61
C HIS A 101 -38.87 -14.68 19.30
N LYS A 102 -39.28 -13.60 18.62
CA LYS A 102 -40.13 -12.48 19.11
C LYS A 102 -40.41 -11.54 17.93
N SER A 103 -41.65 -11.60 17.44
CA SER A 103 -42.26 -10.80 16.36
C SER A 103 -42.23 -9.28 16.69
N THR A 104 -42.27 -8.31 15.77
CA THR A 104 -43.12 -8.11 14.56
C THR A 104 -42.50 -6.89 13.81
N ILE A 105 -42.28 -6.79 12.49
CA ILE A 105 -43.20 -6.48 11.35
C ILE A 105 -42.35 -6.52 10.04
N TRP A 106 -42.91 -7.05 8.94
CA TRP A 106 -42.32 -7.09 7.56
C TRP A 106 -43.04 -6.10 6.62
N PRO A 107 -42.46 -5.66 5.46
CA PRO A 107 -42.76 -6.35 4.20
C PRO A 107 -41.62 -6.42 3.14
N SER A 108 -41.54 -7.60 2.51
CA SER A 108 -41.19 -7.88 1.11
C SER A 108 -39.93 -7.24 0.47
N LEU A 109 -38.88 -8.05 0.34
CA LEU A 109 -38.12 -8.08 -0.91
C LEU A 109 -38.07 -9.52 -1.43
N VAL A 110 -38.66 -9.71 -2.60
CA VAL A 110 -38.45 -10.87 -3.47
C VAL A 110 -36.95 -11.02 -3.69
N LEU A 111 -36.37 -12.15 -3.27
CA LEU A 111 -35.07 -12.58 -3.76
C LEU A 111 -35.29 -13.14 -5.17
N PRO A 112 -34.71 -12.56 -6.24
CA PRO A 112 -34.54 -13.31 -7.46
C PRO A 112 -33.52 -14.42 -7.18
N GLU A 113 -33.85 -15.63 -7.61
CA GLU A 113 -32.91 -16.74 -7.74
C GLU A 113 -31.60 -16.23 -8.33
N MET A 114 -30.47 -16.48 -7.64
CA MET A 114 -29.16 -16.33 -8.27
C MET A 114 -28.94 -17.50 -9.22
N THR A 115 -29.62 -17.50 -10.37
CA THR A 115 -29.05 -18.09 -11.57
C THR A 115 -27.77 -17.34 -11.90
N SER A 116 -26.67 -18.07 -12.01
CA SER A 116 -25.34 -17.57 -12.33
C SER A 116 -25.35 -16.63 -13.55
N LYS A 117 -24.76 -15.43 -13.40
CA LYS A 117 -24.47 -14.49 -14.50
C LYS A 117 -23.67 -15.12 -15.67
N GLU A 118 -23.03 -16.27 -15.46
CA GLU A 118 -22.35 -17.03 -16.51
C GLU A 118 -23.30 -17.54 -17.60
N LEU A 119 -24.59 -17.76 -17.32
CA LEU A 119 -25.55 -18.22 -18.33
C LEU A 119 -26.21 -17.10 -19.16
N MET A 120 -26.16 -15.84 -18.67
CA MET A 120 -26.76 -14.68 -19.36
C MET A 120 -25.76 -13.98 -20.30
N ILE A 121 -24.45 -14.17 -20.09
CA ILE A 121 -23.40 -13.60 -20.97
C ILE A 121 -23.21 -14.47 -22.24
N ALA A 122 -23.56 -15.76 -22.19
CA ALA A 122 -23.38 -16.68 -23.31
C ALA A 122 -24.38 -16.50 -24.47
N LYS A 123 -25.37 -15.60 -24.38
CA LYS A 123 -26.43 -15.46 -25.41
C LYS A 123 -26.50 -14.13 -26.15
N ASN A 124 -25.68 -13.12 -25.83
CA ASN A 124 -25.68 -11.85 -26.56
C ASN A 124 -24.26 -11.29 -26.78
N SER A 125 -23.32 -12.13 -27.18
CA SER A 125 -22.00 -11.68 -27.67
C SER A 125 -22.11 -11.21 -29.12
N THR A 126 -22.59 -9.99 -29.34
CA THR A 126 -22.09 -9.18 -30.46
C THR A 126 -20.80 -8.52 -30.00
N LEU A 127 -19.70 -9.01 -30.57
CA LEU A 127 -18.31 -8.56 -30.51
C LEU A 127 -18.14 -7.11 -30.03
N LEU A 128 -17.74 -6.95 -28.77
CA LEU A 128 -16.99 -5.78 -28.31
C LEU A 128 -15.55 -6.25 -28.11
N GLU A 129 -14.61 -5.57 -28.77
CA GLU A 129 -13.17 -5.74 -28.64
C GLU A 129 -12.73 -5.79 -27.16
N PRO A 130 -11.73 -6.61 -26.80
CA PRO A 130 -11.28 -6.71 -25.42
C PRO A 130 -10.64 -5.39 -24.98
N GLU A 131 -11.20 -4.80 -23.93
CA GLU A 131 -10.60 -3.67 -23.22
C GLU A 131 -9.17 -4.05 -22.82
N ARG A 132 -8.18 -3.34 -23.36
CA ARG A 132 -6.75 -3.59 -23.12
C ARG A 132 -6.48 -3.39 -21.63
N THR A 133 -6.44 -4.47 -20.86
CA THR A 133 -6.10 -4.40 -19.43
C THR A 133 -4.70 -3.84 -19.28
N LEU A 134 -4.58 -2.56 -18.91
CA LEU A 134 -3.30 -1.90 -18.70
C LEU A 134 -2.53 -2.63 -17.60
N LYS A 135 -1.31 -3.06 -17.90
CA LYS A 135 -0.39 -3.67 -16.94
C LYS A 135 -0.05 -2.64 -15.85
N PRO A 136 -0.29 -2.93 -14.56
CA PRO A 136 0.09 -2.01 -13.48
C PRO A 136 1.59 -1.74 -13.45
N VAL A 137 1.95 -0.48 -13.20
CA VAL A 137 3.33 0.00 -13.09
C VAL A 137 3.96 -0.46 -11.79
N ALA A 138 5.20 -0.95 -11.89
CA ALA A 138 6.09 -1.13 -10.76
C ALA A 138 7.27 -0.16 -10.89
N ALA A 139 7.39 0.76 -9.93
CA ALA A 139 8.45 1.74 -9.91
C ALA A 139 9.25 1.75 -8.60
N SER A 140 10.38 2.41 -8.57
CA SER A 140 11.11 2.72 -7.33
C SER A 140 11.88 4.01 -7.48
N TYR A 141 12.07 4.73 -6.38
CA TYR A 141 13.09 5.77 -6.31
C TYR A 141 14.47 5.14 -6.14
N TYR A 142 15.44 5.66 -6.87
CA TYR A 142 16.86 5.35 -6.77
C TYR A 142 17.62 6.66 -6.55
N PRO A 143 17.83 7.05 -5.28
CA PRO A 143 18.59 8.24 -4.95
C PRO A 143 20.07 8.12 -5.38
N SER A 144 20.75 9.22 -5.66
CA SER A 144 22.13 9.20 -6.15
C SER A 144 23.09 8.54 -5.17
N TRP A 145 22.84 8.70 -3.87
CA TRP A 145 23.60 8.04 -2.79
C TRP A 145 23.32 6.53 -2.68
N ALA A 146 22.25 6.01 -3.30
CA ALA A 146 22.02 4.57 -3.35
C ALA A 146 23.12 3.84 -4.13
N SER A 147 23.84 4.54 -5.00
CA SER A 147 24.91 3.98 -5.83
C SER A 147 26.08 3.41 -5.05
N ASP A 148 26.33 3.89 -3.82
CA ASP A 148 27.37 3.35 -2.94
C ASP A 148 27.05 1.90 -2.52
N ALA A 149 25.77 1.61 -2.24
CA ALA A 149 25.31 0.29 -1.83
C ALA A 149 24.91 -0.58 -3.04
N ILE A 150 24.27 0.03 -4.04
CA ILE A 150 23.71 -0.62 -5.22
C ILE A 150 24.18 0.14 -6.46
N PRO A 151 25.42 -0.10 -6.94
CA PRO A 151 25.92 0.51 -8.17
C PRO A 151 25.00 0.20 -9.36
N PRO A 152 24.82 1.12 -10.34
CA PRO A 152 23.82 0.93 -11.38
C PRO A 152 23.95 -0.33 -12.23
N HIS A 153 25.18 -0.82 -12.46
CA HIS A 153 25.43 -2.05 -13.23
C HIS A 153 25.01 -3.34 -12.49
N LYS A 154 24.67 -3.26 -11.19
CA LYS A 154 24.17 -4.38 -10.39
C LYS A 154 22.64 -4.40 -10.27
N ILE A 155 21.95 -3.39 -10.79
CA ILE A 155 20.49 -3.31 -10.73
C ILE A 155 19.90 -4.35 -11.70
N ASP A 156 18.98 -5.17 -11.20
CA ASP A 156 18.14 -6.03 -12.04
C ASP A 156 16.98 -5.20 -12.63
N PHE A 157 17.21 -4.63 -13.81
CA PHE A 157 16.24 -3.75 -14.48
C PHE A 157 14.92 -4.47 -14.83
N SER A 158 14.89 -5.81 -14.93
CA SER A 158 13.66 -6.57 -15.19
C SER A 158 12.56 -6.33 -14.13
N LYS A 159 12.97 -5.85 -12.95
CA LYS A 159 12.12 -5.59 -11.79
C LYS A 159 11.42 -4.22 -11.84
N PHE A 160 11.71 -3.35 -12.80
CA PHE A 160 11.19 -1.98 -12.81
C PHE A 160 10.63 -1.60 -14.18
N ASP A 161 9.46 -0.98 -14.21
CA ASP A 161 9.01 -0.23 -15.39
C ASP A 161 9.57 1.20 -15.37
N ILE A 162 9.75 1.77 -14.17
CA ILE A 162 10.27 3.13 -13.96
C ILE A 162 11.23 3.14 -12.78
N LEU A 163 12.40 3.74 -12.96
CA LEU A 163 13.28 4.17 -11.87
C LEU A 163 13.32 5.69 -11.84
N PHE A 164 12.90 6.27 -10.70
CA PHE A 164 13.00 7.69 -10.45
C PHE A 164 14.39 8.00 -9.88
N PHE A 165 15.27 8.57 -10.70
CA PHE A 165 16.60 9.00 -10.25
C PHE A 165 16.49 10.28 -9.44
N ALA A 166 16.80 10.19 -8.15
CA ALA A 166 16.64 11.27 -7.18
C ALA A 166 18.03 11.77 -6.72
N PHE A 167 18.34 13.04 -6.55
CA PHE A 167 17.57 14.23 -6.94
C PHE A 167 18.47 15.22 -7.66
N VAL A 168 17.85 16.01 -8.54
CA VAL A 168 18.32 17.37 -8.85
C VAL A 168 17.48 18.37 -8.06
N THR A 169 17.94 19.59 -7.84
CA THR A 169 17.16 20.60 -7.10
C THR A 169 16.93 21.85 -7.95
N PRO A 170 15.74 22.47 -7.95
CA PRO A 170 15.57 23.78 -8.56
C PRO A 170 16.47 24.81 -7.86
N ASN A 171 16.82 25.89 -8.57
CA ASN A 171 17.66 26.96 -8.04
C ASN A 171 17.05 28.36 -8.27
N GLY A 172 17.63 29.38 -7.63
CA GLY A 172 17.13 30.77 -7.69
C GLY A 172 17.20 31.44 -9.06
N THR A 173 17.73 30.77 -10.09
CA THR A 173 17.75 31.27 -11.47
C THR A 173 16.71 30.58 -12.37
N ALA A 174 15.80 29.79 -11.78
CA ALA A 174 14.87 28.91 -12.47
C ALA A 174 15.58 27.87 -13.36
N GLY A 175 16.75 27.39 -12.91
CA GLY A 175 17.46 26.22 -13.43
C GLY A 175 17.44 25.06 -12.44
N ILE A 176 18.38 24.13 -12.60
CA ILE A 176 18.58 22.99 -11.70
C ILE A 176 20.04 22.90 -11.24
N ASP A 177 20.24 22.46 -9.99
CA ASP A 177 21.52 22.20 -9.36
C ASP A 177 21.64 20.71 -8.98
N TRP A 178 22.87 20.20 -9.09
CA TRP A 178 23.28 18.84 -8.77
C TRP A 178 24.80 18.72 -8.90
N ASP A 179 25.40 17.85 -8.09
CA ASP A 179 26.84 17.61 -8.09
C ASP A 179 27.28 16.72 -9.26
N SER A 180 28.57 16.74 -9.57
CA SER A 180 29.14 15.93 -10.66
C SER A 180 29.04 14.43 -10.42
N GLY A 181 29.09 13.97 -9.17
CA GLY A 181 28.95 12.56 -8.82
C GLY A 181 27.54 12.04 -9.11
N SER A 182 26.50 12.83 -8.81
CA SER A 182 25.12 12.53 -9.19
C SER A 182 24.95 12.49 -10.71
N GLN A 183 25.60 13.38 -11.46
CA GLN A 183 25.58 13.37 -12.94
C GLN A 183 26.25 12.12 -13.52
N GLU A 184 27.40 11.72 -12.98
CA GLU A 184 28.11 10.48 -13.36
C GLU A 184 27.28 9.24 -13.05
N THR A 185 26.66 9.21 -11.86
CA THR A 185 25.76 8.13 -11.45
C THR A 185 24.56 8.02 -12.40
N LEU A 186 23.95 9.13 -12.80
CA LEU A 186 22.85 9.12 -13.76
C LEU A 186 23.29 8.58 -15.13
N LYS A 187 24.46 9.00 -15.63
CA LYS A 187 25.00 8.49 -16.90
C LYS A 187 25.20 6.97 -16.83
N ALA A 188 25.77 6.48 -15.73
CA ALA A 188 25.95 5.05 -15.50
C ALA A 188 24.61 4.31 -15.40
N LEU A 189 23.60 4.89 -14.75
CA LEU A 189 22.27 4.33 -14.64
C LEU A 189 21.57 4.20 -15.98
N VAL A 190 21.51 5.28 -16.77
CA VAL A 190 20.90 5.26 -18.10
C VAL A 190 21.63 4.25 -19.01
N SER A 191 22.97 4.25 -18.99
CA SER A 191 23.75 3.31 -19.79
C SER A 191 23.49 1.86 -19.39
N SER A 192 23.39 1.59 -18.08
CA SER A 192 23.11 0.24 -17.56
C SER A 192 21.69 -0.21 -17.91
N ALA A 193 20.70 0.68 -17.79
CA ALA A 193 19.32 0.41 -18.15
C ALA A 193 19.18 0.04 -19.63
N HIS A 194 19.73 0.87 -20.53
CA HIS A 194 19.70 0.61 -21.97
C HIS A 194 20.44 -0.68 -22.36
N SER A 195 21.57 -0.97 -21.70
CA SER A 195 22.37 -2.17 -21.99
C SER A 195 21.74 -3.45 -21.43
N SER A 196 20.79 -3.34 -20.50
CA SER A 196 20.14 -4.50 -19.88
C SER A 196 19.19 -5.26 -20.81
N GLY A 197 18.72 -4.63 -21.90
CA GLY A 197 17.71 -5.19 -22.79
C GLY A 197 16.28 -5.15 -22.22
N HIS A 198 16.08 -4.51 -21.05
CA HIS A 198 14.76 -4.27 -20.47
C HIS A 198 14.29 -2.83 -20.74
N GLU A 199 12.98 -2.64 -20.90
CA GLU A 199 12.37 -1.33 -21.18
C GLU A 199 12.14 -0.46 -19.92
N THR A 200 13.06 -0.53 -18.96
CA THR A 200 12.97 0.29 -17.73
C THR A 200 13.19 1.75 -18.07
N LYS A 201 12.20 2.58 -17.77
CA LYS A 201 12.27 4.02 -17.98
C LYS A 201 13.08 4.68 -16.87
N ILE A 202 14.02 5.55 -17.25
CA ILE A 202 14.76 6.37 -16.28
C ILE A 202 14.18 7.79 -16.28
N VAL A 203 13.58 8.17 -15.14
CA VAL A 203 12.89 9.46 -14.96
C VAL A 203 13.66 10.28 -13.94
N LEU A 204 14.01 11.51 -14.27
CA LEU A 204 14.76 12.38 -13.36
C LEU A 204 13.80 13.04 -12.37
N SER A 205 14.00 12.81 -11.07
CA SER A 205 13.23 13.45 -10.01
C SER A 205 13.92 14.72 -9.54
N MET A 206 13.16 15.81 -9.55
CA MET A 206 13.60 17.14 -9.11
C MET A 206 12.96 17.45 -7.75
N GLY A 207 13.76 17.91 -6.78
CA GLY A 207 13.28 18.36 -5.48
C GLY A 207 13.47 17.35 -4.35
N GLY A 208 12.36 16.86 -3.83
CA GLY A 208 12.25 16.11 -2.58
C GLY A 208 12.19 17.04 -1.36
N TRP A 209 11.99 16.45 -0.17
CA TRP A 209 11.79 17.15 1.10
C TRP A 209 12.79 18.29 1.36
N SER A 210 14.08 18.01 1.24
CA SER A 210 15.16 19.00 1.45
C SER A 210 15.55 19.78 0.18
N GLY A 211 15.00 19.42 -0.98
CA GLY A 211 15.35 20.03 -2.27
C GLY A 211 14.30 21.03 -2.78
N SER A 212 13.22 21.25 -2.04
CA SER A 212 12.05 21.98 -2.53
C SER A 212 12.08 23.51 -2.38
N HIS A 213 13.15 24.07 -1.80
CA HIS A 213 13.24 25.50 -1.43
C HIS A 213 12.93 26.47 -2.59
N TRP A 214 13.46 26.21 -3.79
CA TRP A 214 13.37 27.15 -4.90
C TRP A 214 12.16 26.95 -5.81
N TYR A 215 11.27 25.99 -5.53
CA TYR A 215 10.15 25.69 -6.42
C TYR A 215 9.20 26.86 -6.63
N SER A 216 8.75 27.51 -5.54
CA SER A 216 7.77 28.60 -5.63
C SER A 216 8.28 29.73 -6.53
N GLU A 217 9.55 30.11 -6.38
CA GLU A 217 10.20 31.13 -7.22
C GLU A 217 10.43 30.64 -8.66
N ALA A 218 10.94 29.42 -8.85
CA ALA A 218 11.20 28.88 -10.19
C ALA A 218 9.91 28.69 -11.02
N MET A 219 8.75 28.60 -10.35
CA MET A 219 7.43 28.47 -10.99
C MET A 219 6.67 29.81 -11.09
N SER A 220 7.10 30.86 -10.39
CA SER A 220 6.31 32.07 -10.09
C SER A 220 5.89 32.87 -11.33
N SER A 221 6.75 32.95 -12.35
CA SER A 221 6.52 33.75 -13.56
C SER A 221 6.59 32.92 -14.84
N ALA A 222 5.97 33.42 -15.91
CA ALA A 222 6.03 32.76 -17.22
C ALA A 222 7.48 32.64 -17.75
N SER A 223 8.33 33.63 -17.46
CA SER A 223 9.76 33.62 -17.80
C SER A 223 10.51 32.52 -17.03
N ASN A 224 10.30 32.42 -15.71
CA ASN A 224 10.93 31.39 -14.89
C ASN A 224 10.49 29.99 -15.32
N ARG A 225 9.18 29.77 -15.52
CA ARG A 225 8.66 28.49 -16.03
C ARG A 225 9.28 28.11 -17.37
N SER A 226 9.41 29.07 -18.29
CA SER A 226 10.02 28.80 -19.61
C SER A 226 11.50 28.42 -19.51
N LYS A 227 12.27 29.09 -18.64
CA LYS A 227 13.68 28.76 -18.37
C LYS A 227 13.82 27.36 -17.76
N LEU A 228 12.98 27.04 -16.77
CA LEU A 228 13.02 25.75 -16.11
C LEU A 228 12.63 24.62 -17.06
N VAL A 229 11.53 24.77 -17.81
CA VAL A 229 11.10 23.79 -18.82
C VAL A 229 12.18 23.57 -19.86
N LYS A 230 12.83 24.64 -20.35
CA LYS A 230 13.94 24.52 -21.31
C LYS A 230 15.09 23.72 -20.70
N THR A 231 15.49 24.04 -19.47
CA THR A 231 16.58 23.35 -18.76
C THR A 231 16.29 21.85 -18.60
N LEU A 232 15.05 21.50 -18.22
CA LEU A 232 14.61 20.11 -18.09
C LEU A 232 14.56 19.39 -19.43
N ALA A 233 14.05 20.02 -20.49
CA ALA A 233 14.02 19.45 -21.84
C ALA A 233 15.44 19.20 -22.38
N ASP A 234 16.36 20.14 -22.19
CA ASP A 234 17.77 20.00 -22.55
C ASP A 234 18.43 18.86 -21.75
N THR A 235 18.07 18.69 -20.47
CA THR A 235 18.57 17.61 -19.61
C THR A 235 18.06 16.25 -20.06
N ILE A 236 16.76 16.14 -20.37
CA ILE A 236 16.14 14.93 -20.94
C ILE A 236 16.90 14.49 -22.19
N LYS A 237 17.17 15.42 -23.10
CA LYS A 237 17.89 15.14 -24.34
C LYS A 237 19.34 14.74 -24.08
N SER A 238 20.04 15.46 -23.19
CA SER A 238 21.47 15.28 -22.95
C SER A 238 21.80 13.96 -22.26
N TYR A 239 20.91 13.50 -21.37
CA TYR A 239 21.09 12.27 -20.61
C TYR A 239 20.28 11.10 -21.15
N GLY A 240 19.46 11.28 -22.19
CA GLY A 240 18.64 10.22 -22.77
C GLY A 240 17.53 9.75 -21.83
N LEU A 241 16.91 10.66 -21.07
CA LEU A 241 15.91 10.32 -20.05
C LEU A 241 14.52 10.08 -20.65
N ASP A 242 13.70 9.35 -19.92
CA ASP A 242 12.32 9.04 -20.29
C ASP A 242 11.29 10.02 -19.75
N GLY A 243 11.69 10.95 -18.89
CA GLY A 243 10.77 11.93 -18.32
C GLY A 243 11.33 12.69 -17.13
N ILE A 244 10.44 13.48 -16.53
CA ILE A 244 10.69 14.24 -15.31
C ILE A 244 9.64 13.91 -14.26
N ASP A 245 10.10 13.74 -13.02
CA ASP A 245 9.27 13.67 -11.83
C ASP A 245 9.43 14.99 -11.04
N ILE A 246 8.31 15.66 -10.76
CA ILE A 246 8.27 16.90 -9.97
C ILE A 246 7.97 16.53 -8.52
N ASP A 247 9.01 16.47 -7.70
CA ASP A 247 8.91 16.22 -6.27
C ASP A 247 8.95 17.55 -5.50
N TRP A 248 7.87 18.35 -5.62
CA TRP A 248 7.69 19.61 -4.90
C TRP A 248 6.94 19.36 -3.60
N GLU A 249 7.62 19.59 -2.48
CA GLU A 249 7.10 19.41 -1.13
C GLU A 249 6.97 20.73 -0.34
N TYR A 250 5.86 21.47 -0.43
CA TYR A 250 4.67 21.26 -1.27
C TYR A 250 4.18 22.57 -1.91
N PRO A 251 3.50 22.56 -3.07
CA PRO A 251 2.82 23.75 -3.59
C PRO A 251 1.83 24.29 -2.55
N ASN A 252 1.80 25.63 -2.37
CA ASN A 252 0.91 26.33 -1.45
C ASN A 252 1.15 25.98 0.05
N ALA A 253 2.24 25.31 0.40
CA ALA A 253 2.57 24.97 1.77
C ALA A 253 4.08 24.97 2.04
N SER A 254 4.44 25.15 3.31
CA SER A 254 5.85 25.27 3.69
C SER A 254 6.64 23.97 3.59
N GLY A 255 6.02 22.78 3.76
CA GLY A 255 6.77 21.52 3.85
C GLY A 255 7.90 21.62 4.88
N ALA A 256 9.16 21.48 4.44
CA ALA A 256 10.36 21.63 5.26
C ALA A 256 10.71 23.09 5.68
N GLY A 257 9.74 24.01 5.69
CA GLY A 257 9.98 25.45 5.94
C GLY A 257 10.33 26.24 4.68
N ASN A 258 9.99 25.71 3.50
CA ASN A 258 10.23 26.30 2.20
C ASN A 258 9.37 27.57 1.95
N PRO A 259 9.88 28.52 1.14
CA PRO A 259 9.06 29.56 0.55
C PRO A 259 7.88 28.97 -0.23
N HIS A 260 6.70 29.57 -0.08
CA HIS A 260 5.49 29.18 -0.78
C HIS A 260 4.61 30.40 -1.03
N SER A 261 3.70 30.27 -1.99
CA SER A 261 2.74 31.28 -2.40
C SER A 261 1.37 30.65 -2.57
N SER A 262 0.31 31.42 -2.34
CA SER A 262 -1.06 30.98 -2.63
C SER A 262 -1.30 30.74 -4.14
N ALA A 263 -0.40 31.24 -5.00
CA ALA A 263 -0.43 31.05 -6.45
C ALA A 263 0.32 29.78 -6.93
N ASP A 264 1.02 29.05 -6.06
CA ASP A 264 1.91 27.95 -6.45
C ASP A 264 1.19 26.87 -7.26
N SER A 265 0.01 26.42 -6.82
CA SER A 265 -0.77 25.40 -7.54
C SER A 265 -1.18 25.86 -8.94
N ALA A 266 -1.59 27.11 -9.12
CA ALA A 266 -1.95 27.67 -10.42
C ALA A 266 -0.73 27.82 -11.35
N ASN A 267 0.40 28.24 -10.77
CA ASN A 267 1.69 28.30 -11.46
C ASN A 267 2.19 26.91 -11.87
N PHE A 268 2.00 25.91 -11.01
CA PHE A 268 2.36 24.53 -11.29
C PHE A 268 1.54 23.96 -12.45
N LEU A 269 0.23 24.23 -12.50
CA LEU A 269 -0.58 23.86 -13.66
C LEU A 269 -0.06 24.48 -14.95
N SER A 270 0.26 25.78 -14.91
CA SER A 270 0.82 26.50 -16.07
C SER A 270 2.16 25.91 -16.51
N PHE A 271 2.99 25.48 -15.55
CA PHE A 271 4.24 24.77 -15.82
C PHE A 271 4.00 23.41 -16.48
N LEU A 272 3.07 22.60 -15.97
CA LEU A 272 2.75 21.28 -16.53
C LEU A 272 2.27 21.38 -17.99
N LYS A 273 1.45 22.38 -18.31
CA LYS A 273 1.03 22.67 -19.70
C LYS A 273 2.22 22.90 -20.61
N LEU A 274 3.13 23.78 -20.20
CA LEU A 274 4.31 24.14 -20.97
C LEU A 274 5.31 22.99 -21.06
N LEU A 275 5.50 22.25 -19.97
CA LEU A 275 6.39 21.09 -19.93
C LEU A 275 5.90 20.03 -20.91
N ARG A 276 4.62 19.64 -20.83
CA ARG A 276 4.01 18.65 -21.75
C ARG A 276 4.15 19.07 -23.21
N SER A 277 3.83 20.32 -23.55
CA SER A 277 3.97 20.80 -24.94
C SER A 277 5.41 20.81 -25.44
N THR A 278 6.39 20.91 -24.53
CA THR A 278 7.81 20.97 -24.88
C THR A 278 8.46 19.61 -25.01
N ILE A 279 8.16 18.67 -24.10
CA ILE A 279 8.81 17.35 -24.05
C ILE A 279 8.02 16.25 -24.78
N GLY A 280 6.79 16.55 -25.23
CA GLY A 280 5.93 15.66 -25.99
C GLY A 280 5.18 14.63 -25.15
N ASP A 281 4.32 13.85 -25.80
CA ASP A 281 3.41 12.90 -25.13
C ASP A 281 4.07 11.58 -24.72
N SER A 282 5.22 11.24 -25.31
CA SER A 282 5.92 9.98 -25.03
C SER A 282 6.71 10.00 -23.72
N LYS A 283 7.03 11.19 -23.19
CA LYS A 283 7.81 11.34 -21.96
C LYS A 283 6.93 11.25 -20.72
N VAL A 284 7.46 10.65 -19.67
CA VAL A 284 6.81 10.59 -18.36
C VAL A 284 6.83 11.99 -17.74
N ILE A 285 5.67 12.45 -17.27
CA ILE A 285 5.58 13.56 -16.31
C ILE A 285 4.89 13.00 -15.08
N SER A 286 5.59 12.94 -13.96
CA SER A 286 5.01 12.57 -12.67
C SER A 286 5.20 13.66 -11.63
N ALA A 287 4.49 13.54 -10.51
CA ALA A 287 4.78 14.35 -9.34
C ALA A 287 4.55 13.55 -8.07
N ALA A 288 5.43 13.72 -7.09
CA ALA A 288 5.21 13.24 -5.74
C ALA A 288 4.16 14.12 -5.04
N VAL A 289 3.22 13.49 -4.34
CA VAL A 289 2.11 14.19 -3.70
C VAL A 289 1.74 13.59 -2.35
N THR A 290 1.09 14.40 -1.52
CA THR A 290 0.47 13.94 -0.27
C THR A 290 -0.78 13.08 -0.52
N HIS A 291 -1.38 12.56 0.55
CA HIS A 291 -2.68 11.87 0.50
C HIS A 291 -3.82 12.74 -0.04
N THR A 292 -3.72 14.07 0.12
CA THR A 292 -4.71 15.03 -0.39
C THR A 292 -4.25 15.66 -1.72
N PRO A 293 -5.19 16.08 -2.59
CA PRO A 293 -4.90 16.99 -3.69
C PRO A 293 -4.07 18.21 -3.25
N TRP A 294 -3.32 18.80 -4.19
CA TRP A 294 -2.57 20.05 -3.93
C TRP A 294 -3.47 21.12 -3.30
N LEU A 295 -2.91 21.96 -2.44
CA LEU A 295 -3.67 23.03 -1.80
C LEU A 295 -3.96 24.15 -2.80
N GLY A 296 -5.19 24.65 -2.79
CA GLY A 296 -5.60 25.84 -3.53
C GLY A 296 -5.18 27.13 -2.83
N GLU A 297 -5.50 28.26 -3.44
CA GLU A 297 -5.19 29.60 -2.94
C GLU A 297 -5.70 29.85 -1.50
N ASN A 298 -6.82 29.21 -1.15
CA ASN A 298 -7.44 29.29 0.17
C ASN A 298 -6.83 28.34 1.22
N GLY A 299 -5.76 27.62 0.89
CA GLY A 299 -5.12 26.64 1.78
C GLY A 299 -5.89 25.33 1.95
N ALA A 300 -7.02 25.14 1.25
CA ALA A 300 -7.77 23.88 1.25
C ALA A 300 -7.36 23.01 0.04
N PRO A 301 -7.42 21.66 0.14
CA PRO A 301 -7.17 20.79 -1.01
C PRO A 301 -8.06 21.15 -2.22
N LEU A 302 -7.46 21.15 -3.41
CA LEU A 302 -8.19 21.37 -4.66
C LEU A 302 -9.28 20.32 -4.86
N ILE A 303 -10.51 20.78 -5.11
CA ILE A 303 -11.66 19.91 -5.39
C ILE A 303 -11.73 19.45 -6.86
N ASN A 304 -10.91 20.03 -7.74
CA ASN A 304 -10.85 19.67 -9.14
C ASN A 304 -9.40 19.77 -9.67
N VAL A 305 -8.82 18.62 -9.99
CA VAL A 305 -7.49 18.45 -10.60
C VAL A 305 -7.57 17.82 -12.00
N SER A 306 -8.76 17.76 -12.60
CA SER A 306 -8.99 17.14 -13.92
C SER A 306 -8.13 17.79 -15.02
N GLU A 307 -7.85 19.09 -14.89
CA GLU A 307 -6.99 19.80 -15.83
C GLU A 307 -5.51 19.40 -15.67
N TYR A 308 -5.03 19.14 -14.45
CA TYR A 308 -3.68 18.61 -14.21
C TYR A 308 -3.54 17.21 -14.81
N ALA A 309 -4.58 16.38 -14.66
CA ALA A 309 -4.61 15.02 -15.17
C ALA A 309 -4.38 14.93 -16.69
N LYS A 310 -4.67 15.99 -17.46
CA LYS A 310 -4.42 16.00 -18.92
C LYS A 310 -2.94 16.03 -19.27
N TYR A 311 -2.09 16.61 -18.43
CA TYR A 311 -0.68 16.85 -18.73
C TYR A 311 0.26 15.86 -18.04
N MET A 312 -0.23 15.16 -17.02
CA MET A 312 0.56 14.21 -16.24
C MET A 312 0.38 12.78 -16.71
N THR A 313 1.46 12.01 -16.64
CA THR A 313 1.46 10.56 -16.83
C THR A 313 1.04 9.86 -15.55
N TYR A 314 1.69 10.20 -14.43
CA TYR A 314 1.40 9.62 -13.11
C TYR A 314 1.37 10.67 -12.00
N VAL A 315 0.74 10.33 -10.89
CA VAL A 315 0.78 11.04 -9.62
C VAL A 315 1.21 10.03 -8.57
N ASN A 316 2.33 10.30 -7.91
CA ASN A 316 2.99 9.39 -6.99
C ASN A 316 2.55 9.74 -5.56
N ILE A 317 1.53 9.04 -5.05
CA ILE A 317 1.02 9.26 -3.69
C ILE A 317 2.03 8.75 -2.69
N MET A 318 2.64 9.66 -1.93
CA MET A 318 3.56 9.36 -0.84
C MET A 318 2.79 8.85 0.37
N ASN A 319 2.31 7.60 0.29
CA ASN A 319 1.52 6.97 1.36
C ASN A 319 2.41 6.46 2.50
N TYR A 320 3.14 7.39 3.11
CA TYR A 320 4.07 7.17 4.22
C TYR A 320 4.29 8.49 4.95
N ASP A 321 5.09 8.46 6.02
CA ASP A 321 5.34 9.58 6.93
C ASP A 321 4.06 10.15 7.56
N VAL A 322 3.01 9.30 7.66
CA VAL A 322 1.77 9.68 8.32
C VAL A 322 2.03 9.87 9.80
N PHE A 323 2.76 8.94 10.41
CA PHE A 323 3.24 9.07 11.78
C PHE A 323 4.76 8.90 11.80
N SER A 324 5.44 9.92 12.34
CA SER A 324 6.86 9.85 12.68
C SER A 324 7.06 9.24 14.08
N SER A 325 8.32 9.14 14.51
CA SER A 325 8.65 8.72 15.88
C SER A 325 8.00 9.63 16.93
N SER A 326 7.37 9.02 17.94
CA SER A 326 6.79 9.75 19.08
C SER A 326 6.79 8.87 20.34
N SER A 327 6.40 9.40 21.50
CA SER A 327 6.19 8.58 22.70
C SER A 327 4.96 7.67 22.59
N HIS A 328 4.02 8.01 21.70
CA HIS A 328 2.77 7.30 21.43
C HIS A 328 2.68 7.01 19.92
N PRO A 329 3.49 6.07 19.42
CA PRO A 329 3.70 5.89 17.99
C PRO A 329 2.44 5.40 17.29
N GLY A 330 2.26 5.87 16.04
CA GLY A 330 1.24 5.40 15.12
C GLY A 330 1.84 4.80 13.85
N PRO A 331 1.00 4.25 12.95
CA PRO A 331 1.44 3.55 11.75
C PRO A 331 2.09 4.52 10.73
N ASN A 332 3.29 4.19 10.23
CA ASN A 332 4.00 5.04 9.25
C ASN A 332 3.19 5.21 7.94
N ALA A 333 2.68 4.10 7.41
CA ALA A 333 1.97 4.04 6.13
C ALA A 333 0.68 3.23 6.27
N PRO A 334 -0.39 3.76 6.87
CA PRO A 334 -1.65 3.02 6.98
C PRO A 334 -2.25 2.69 5.60
N LEU A 335 -2.79 1.47 5.45
CA LEU A 335 -3.67 1.11 4.33
C LEU A 335 -4.99 1.88 4.43
N GLY A 336 -5.55 1.95 5.63
CA GLY A 336 -6.87 2.53 5.88
C GLY A 336 -7.04 3.02 7.31
N ASN A 337 -8.25 3.53 7.60
CA ASN A 337 -8.73 3.80 8.95
C ASN A 337 -9.85 2.80 9.28
N LEU A 338 -9.51 1.51 9.28
CA LEU A 338 -10.47 0.38 9.24
C LEU A 338 -11.35 0.29 10.49
N CYS A 339 -10.87 0.80 11.62
CA CYS A 339 -11.62 0.88 12.87
C CYS A 339 -12.25 2.26 13.15
N GLY A 340 -11.96 3.27 12.32
CA GLY A 340 -12.44 4.64 12.56
C GLY A 340 -11.73 5.38 13.70
N SER A 341 -10.61 4.88 14.21
CA SER A 341 -9.91 5.39 15.40
C SER A 341 -8.68 6.25 15.11
N SER A 342 -8.24 6.36 13.85
CA SER A 342 -7.08 7.17 13.50
C SER A 342 -7.32 8.66 13.75
N SER A 343 -6.36 9.32 14.39
CA SER A 343 -6.31 10.78 14.52
C SER A 343 -5.97 11.50 13.20
N GLN A 344 -5.54 10.76 12.19
CA GLN A 344 -5.24 11.26 10.84
C GLN A 344 -6.05 10.47 9.80
N PRO A 345 -7.40 10.54 9.84
CA PRO A 345 -8.26 9.66 9.07
C PRO A 345 -8.18 9.87 7.55
N GLN A 346 -7.61 11.00 7.10
CA GLN A 346 -7.43 11.34 5.68
C GLN A 346 -6.05 10.93 5.13
N ALA A 347 -5.13 10.51 5.98
CA ALA A 347 -3.76 10.16 5.61
C ALA A 347 -3.58 8.63 5.65
N ASN A 348 -4.11 7.96 4.63
CA ASN A 348 -3.95 6.51 4.38
C ASN A 348 -4.26 6.19 2.90
N ALA A 349 -3.89 5.00 2.43
CA ALA A 349 -4.01 4.64 1.02
C ALA A 349 -5.46 4.71 0.51
N GLN A 350 -6.43 4.21 1.28
CA GLN A 350 -7.86 4.23 0.93
C GLN A 350 -8.39 5.67 0.82
N ALA A 351 -8.09 6.52 1.79
CA ALA A 351 -8.49 7.92 1.78
C ALA A 351 -7.81 8.68 0.65
N ALA A 352 -6.52 8.43 0.38
CA ALA A 352 -5.78 9.11 -0.68
C ALA A 352 -6.38 8.82 -2.06
N LEU A 353 -6.64 7.55 -2.37
CA LEU A 353 -7.33 7.16 -3.59
C LEU A 353 -8.66 7.92 -3.73
N ALA A 354 -9.51 7.84 -2.71
CA ALA A 354 -10.83 8.45 -2.74
C ALA A 354 -10.78 9.98 -2.93
N GLN A 355 -9.84 10.66 -2.28
CA GLN A 355 -9.67 12.11 -2.36
C GLN A 355 -9.20 12.55 -3.75
N TRP A 356 -8.16 11.91 -4.29
CA TRP A 356 -7.63 12.22 -5.61
C TRP A 356 -8.62 11.89 -6.74
N THR A 357 -9.31 10.74 -6.67
CA THR A 357 -10.31 10.39 -7.68
C THR A 357 -11.55 11.29 -7.60
N ARG A 358 -11.98 11.69 -6.40
CA ARG A 358 -13.09 12.65 -6.23
C ARG A 358 -12.74 14.01 -6.82
N ALA A 359 -11.48 14.42 -6.73
CA ALA A 359 -10.98 15.63 -7.37
C ALA A 359 -10.78 15.47 -8.90
N GLY A 360 -11.02 14.30 -9.49
CA GLY A 360 -10.97 14.10 -10.94
C GLY A 360 -9.65 13.59 -11.49
N MET A 361 -8.72 13.13 -10.64
CA MET A 361 -7.54 12.38 -11.10
C MET A 361 -7.94 10.93 -11.40
N PRO A 362 -7.74 10.40 -12.62
CA PRO A 362 -8.06 9.00 -12.92
C PRO A 362 -7.25 8.04 -12.05
N ALA A 363 -7.89 7.00 -11.50
CA ALA A 363 -7.20 6.00 -10.67
C ALA A 363 -6.00 5.40 -11.40
N ALA A 364 -6.13 5.11 -12.70
CA ALA A 364 -5.05 4.58 -13.54
C ALA A 364 -3.81 5.49 -13.66
N LYS A 365 -3.87 6.75 -13.21
CA LYS A 365 -2.72 7.65 -13.12
C LYS A 365 -2.13 7.74 -11.71
N LEU A 366 -2.76 7.15 -10.70
CA LEU A 366 -2.26 7.17 -9.32
C LEU A 366 -1.32 5.98 -9.09
N LEU A 367 -0.10 6.25 -8.64
CA LEU A 367 0.81 5.23 -8.13
C LEU A 367 0.82 5.30 -6.60
N LEU A 368 0.61 4.17 -5.94
CA LEU A 368 0.67 4.09 -4.48
C LEU A 368 2.11 3.91 -3.99
N GLY A 369 2.59 4.84 -3.18
CA GLY A 369 3.90 4.78 -2.53
C GLY A 369 3.92 3.79 -1.38
N LEU A 370 5.01 3.02 -1.31
CA LEU A 370 5.24 1.99 -0.32
C LEU A 370 6.60 2.25 0.34
N PRO A 371 6.64 2.54 1.66
CA PRO A 371 7.92 2.76 2.33
C PRO A 371 8.64 1.43 2.52
N VAL A 372 9.95 1.41 2.29
CA VAL A 372 10.83 0.31 2.70
C VAL A 372 11.72 0.75 3.86
N TYR A 373 11.10 1.43 4.82
CA TYR A 373 11.69 1.95 6.05
C TYR A 373 10.64 2.06 7.16
N GLY A 374 11.10 2.43 8.35
CA GLY A 374 10.26 2.68 9.52
C GLY A 374 10.75 3.82 10.40
N TYR A 375 10.15 3.96 11.58
CA TYR A 375 10.55 4.92 12.60
C TYR A 375 10.81 4.24 13.93
N VAL A 376 11.92 4.60 14.59
CA VAL A 376 12.28 4.09 15.91
C VAL A 376 11.83 5.07 16.98
N SER A 377 10.91 4.64 17.83
CA SER A 377 10.27 5.44 18.87
C SER A 377 10.74 5.03 20.26
N LYS A 378 11.03 6.02 21.11
CA LYS A 378 11.24 5.81 22.54
C LYS A 378 9.88 5.63 23.23
N SER A 379 9.39 4.40 23.30
CA SER A 379 8.06 4.09 23.83
C SER A 379 8.01 2.71 24.48
N LYS A 380 7.08 2.53 25.43
CA LYS A 380 6.75 1.23 26.04
C LYS A 380 5.39 0.71 25.58
N ASP A 381 4.75 1.40 24.65
CA ASP A 381 3.43 1.03 24.15
C ASP A 381 3.49 -0.36 23.50
N LYS A 382 2.46 -1.16 23.78
CA LYS A 382 2.29 -2.49 23.18
C LYS A 382 1.33 -2.48 22.00
N GLU A 383 0.65 -1.35 21.79
CA GLU A 383 -0.33 -1.09 20.75
C GLU A 383 -0.05 0.29 20.15
N LEU A 384 -0.31 0.47 18.86
CA LEU A 384 -0.20 1.79 18.24
C LEU A 384 -1.41 2.64 18.65
N THR A 385 -1.16 3.91 18.98
CA THR A 385 -2.23 4.83 19.44
C THR A 385 -2.29 6.09 18.57
N GLY A 386 -3.50 6.60 18.36
CA GLY A 386 -3.78 7.76 17.51
C GLY A 386 -3.49 9.11 18.15
N SER A 387 -2.20 9.46 18.32
CA SER A 387 -1.62 10.82 18.49
C SER A 387 -2.09 11.71 19.64
N SER A 388 -1.19 12.01 20.59
CA SER A 388 -1.19 13.30 21.29
C SER A 388 -0.47 14.36 20.44
N LEU A 389 -1.20 15.38 19.97
CA LEU A 389 -0.79 16.50 19.09
C LEU A 389 0.39 17.36 19.63
N PRO A 390 1.07 18.15 18.77
CA PRO A 390 0.54 19.43 18.32
C PRO A 390 0.25 19.51 16.81
N SER A 391 -0.80 20.26 16.52
CA SER A 391 -1.35 20.64 15.23
C SER A 391 -0.39 21.40 14.31
N SER A 392 -0.28 20.94 13.06
CA SER A 392 -0.55 21.76 11.87
C SER A 392 -0.77 20.84 10.67
N ILE A 393 -1.67 21.24 9.80
CA ILE A 393 -2.16 20.48 8.64
C ILE A 393 -0.99 20.28 7.68
N LEU A 394 -0.48 19.04 7.64
CA LEU A 394 0.22 18.32 6.58
C LEU A 394 1.12 17.28 7.27
N PRO A 395 1.21 16.03 6.78
CA PRO A 395 2.23 15.11 7.26
C PRO A 395 3.58 15.81 7.17
N THR A 396 4.33 15.83 8.27
CA THR A 396 5.76 16.20 8.22
C THR A 396 6.46 15.10 7.44
N GLY A 397 6.49 15.21 6.11
CA GLY A 397 7.11 14.28 5.13
C GLY A 397 8.62 14.24 5.23
N ALA A 398 9.12 14.10 6.44
CA ALA A 398 10.54 14.15 6.71
C ALA A 398 11.17 12.84 6.20
N HIS A 399 11.65 12.90 4.95
CA HIS A 399 12.87 12.27 4.48
C HIS A 399 14.05 13.23 4.76
N PRO A 400 14.41 13.56 6.03
CA PRO A 400 15.58 14.37 6.25
C PRO A 400 16.74 13.61 5.59
N ARG A 401 17.55 14.34 4.80
CA ARG A 401 18.90 13.89 4.45
C ARG A 401 19.71 13.77 5.74
N LEU A 402 19.40 12.76 6.54
CA LEU A 402 20.42 12.16 7.36
C LEU A 402 21.29 11.48 6.32
N ALA A 403 22.30 12.23 5.84
CA ALA A 403 23.55 11.61 5.42
C ALA A 403 23.76 10.46 6.38
N PRO A 404 24.00 9.22 5.91
CA PRO A 404 24.11 8.07 6.79
C PRO A 404 25.20 8.44 7.79
N ASN A 405 24.78 8.97 8.95
CA ASN A 405 25.59 8.93 10.11
C ASN A 405 25.67 7.44 10.26
N ARG A 406 26.82 6.93 9.85
CA ARG A 406 27.30 5.61 10.16
C ARG A 406 27.40 5.61 11.68
N PHE A 407 26.27 5.66 12.37
CA PHE A 407 26.06 4.85 13.53
C PHE A 407 26.29 3.45 12.98
N ARG A 408 27.58 3.06 12.95
CA ARG A 408 27.97 1.69 13.20
C ARG A 408 27.14 1.35 14.41
N ILE A 409 26.12 0.52 14.22
CA ILE A 409 25.41 -0.09 15.33
C ILE A 409 26.51 -0.72 16.17
N SER A 410 26.92 -0.02 17.22
CA SER A 410 28.09 -0.40 18.00
C SER A 410 27.65 -1.56 18.86
N GLU A 411 28.01 -2.75 18.42
CA GLU A 411 28.28 -3.96 19.22
C GLU A 411 27.14 -4.60 20.02
N ALA A 412 25.96 -3.98 20.18
CA ALA A 412 24.81 -4.63 20.83
C ALA A 412 23.74 -5.04 19.80
N LEU A 413 23.72 -6.33 19.42
CA LEU A 413 22.68 -6.89 18.56
C LEU A 413 21.26 -6.55 19.08
N GLY A 414 20.48 -5.94 18.21
CA GLY A 414 19.09 -5.54 18.42
C GLY A 414 18.87 -4.29 19.28
N ASP A 415 19.87 -3.61 19.82
CA ASP A 415 19.60 -2.37 20.58
C ASP A 415 19.48 -1.16 19.64
N LEU A 416 18.25 -0.65 19.50
CA LEU A 416 17.95 0.50 18.65
C LEU A 416 17.83 1.83 19.41
N SER A 417 18.20 1.88 20.70
CA SER A 417 18.03 3.08 21.53
C SER A 417 18.79 4.31 21.00
N ALA A 418 19.93 4.11 20.34
CA ALA A 418 20.68 5.18 19.67
C ALA A 418 19.93 5.80 18.47
N LEU A 419 18.91 5.12 17.95
CA LEU A 419 18.12 5.53 16.79
C LEU A 419 16.75 6.11 17.17
N TRP A 420 16.42 6.25 18.46
CA TRP A 420 15.18 6.90 18.87
C TRP A 420 15.01 8.28 18.22
N GLY A 421 13.81 8.57 17.73
CA GLY A 421 13.52 9.81 17.01
C GLY A 421 13.88 9.79 15.53
N GLN A 422 14.47 8.70 15.04
CA GLN A 422 14.99 8.62 13.68
C GLN A 422 14.20 7.63 12.81
N GLN A 423 14.25 7.90 11.51
CA GLN A 423 13.88 6.93 10.48
C GLN A 423 14.93 5.79 10.47
N ILE A 424 14.50 4.57 10.14
CA ILE A 424 15.37 3.40 10.01
C ILE A 424 15.07 2.67 8.68
N PRO A 425 16.04 2.51 7.78
CA PRO A 425 15.89 1.67 6.59
C PRO A 425 15.49 0.24 6.95
N PHE A 426 14.65 -0.41 6.14
CA PHE A 426 14.21 -1.79 6.42
C PHE A 426 15.40 -2.76 6.53
N ILE A 427 16.40 -2.62 5.67
CA ILE A 427 17.64 -3.40 5.74
C ILE A 427 18.36 -3.24 7.08
N GLN A 428 18.29 -2.08 7.75
CA GLN A 428 18.92 -1.90 9.07
C GLN A 428 18.16 -2.62 10.18
N LEU A 429 16.85 -2.85 10.04
CA LEU A 429 16.11 -3.73 10.95
C LEU A 429 16.60 -5.18 10.87
N VAL A 430 16.97 -5.61 9.66
CA VAL A 430 17.56 -6.93 9.41
C VAL A 430 19.00 -7.00 9.91
N GLN A 431 19.83 -6.01 9.59
CA GLN A 431 21.25 -5.96 9.99
C GLN A 431 21.42 -5.82 11.51
N SER A 432 20.54 -5.08 12.18
CA SER A 432 20.48 -5.01 13.64
C SER A 432 19.93 -6.29 14.28
N LYS A 433 19.40 -7.22 13.48
CA LYS A 433 18.76 -8.47 13.90
C LYS A 433 17.55 -8.26 14.80
N VAL A 434 16.85 -7.13 14.71
CA VAL A 434 15.50 -7.02 15.32
C VAL A 434 14.46 -7.71 14.46
N LEU A 435 14.72 -7.80 13.14
CA LEU A 435 14.04 -8.69 12.21
C LEU A 435 15.01 -9.76 11.70
N VAL A 436 14.49 -10.98 11.55
CA VAL A 436 15.20 -12.10 10.93
C VAL A 436 14.36 -12.63 9.80
N LYS A 437 14.98 -12.78 8.63
CA LYS A 437 14.35 -13.34 7.45
C LYS A 437 14.14 -14.84 7.61
N ASN A 438 12.91 -15.28 7.42
CA ASN A 438 12.51 -16.68 7.42
C ASN A 438 12.79 -17.34 6.06
N GLN A 439 12.75 -18.67 6.02
CA GLN A 439 12.99 -19.43 4.79
C GLN A 439 11.95 -19.15 3.69
N ASP A 440 10.74 -18.76 4.08
CA ASP A 440 9.64 -18.39 3.18
C ASP A 440 9.72 -16.94 2.67
N GLY A 441 10.77 -16.20 3.05
CA GLY A 441 10.98 -14.81 2.66
C GLY A 441 10.26 -13.77 3.54
N THR A 442 9.48 -14.22 4.53
CA THR A 442 8.84 -13.34 5.53
C THR A 442 9.83 -12.95 6.63
N TYR A 443 9.45 -12.06 7.55
CA TYR A 443 10.31 -11.60 8.63
C TYR A 443 9.68 -11.85 10.00
N GLY A 444 10.47 -12.39 10.93
CA GLY A 444 10.10 -12.56 12.34
C GLY A 444 10.90 -11.65 13.26
N ALA A 445 10.32 -11.26 14.40
CA ALA A 445 11.05 -10.55 15.44
C ALA A 445 12.15 -11.40 16.09
N ALA A 446 13.23 -10.75 16.50
CA ALA A 446 14.31 -11.35 17.29
C ALA A 446 14.87 -10.38 18.33
N ASN A 447 15.86 -10.82 19.11
CA ASN A 447 16.55 -10.02 20.13
C ASN A 447 15.63 -9.32 21.15
N GLY A 448 14.61 -10.07 21.60
CA GLY A 448 13.67 -9.63 22.63
C GLY A 448 12.58 -8.66 22.15
N TYR A 449 12.51 -8.38 20.84
CA TYR A 449 11.36 -7.69 20.27
C TYR A 449 10.19 -8.66 20.10
N THR A 450 8.99 -8.10 20.21
CA THR A 450 7.73 -8.78 19.89
C THR A 450 7.16 -8.15 18.61
N SER A 451 6.86 -8.98 17.61
CA SER A 451 6.06 -8.58 16.44
C SER A 451 4.60 -8.43 16.83
N ALA A 452 3.96 -7.38 16.34
CA ALA A 452 2.54 -7.17 16.46
C ALA A 452 1.96 -6.53 15.19
N TRP A 453 0.63 -6.56 15.08
CA TRP A 453 -0.11 -6.10 13.92
C TRP A 453 -1.23 -5.16 14.37
N ASP A 454 -1.24 -3.94 13.81
CA ASP A 454 -2.36 -3.03 13.99
C ASP A 454 -3.44 -3.32 12.93
N ASN A 455 -4.51 -3.99 13.33
CA ASN A 455 -5.64 -4.31 12.47
C ASN A 455 -6.37 -3.07 11.94
N CYS A 456 -6.25 -1.91 12.61
CA CYS A 456 -6.97 -0.70 12.24
C CYS A 456 -6.32 0.05 11.08
N SER A 457 -5.00 -0.08 10.93
CA SER A 457 -4.23 0.48 9.81
C SER A 457 -3.74 -0.54 8.80
N ASP A 458 -3.81 -1.83 9.12
CA ASP A 458 -3.24 -2.94 8.37
C ASP A 458 -1.70 -2.82 8.23
N THR A 459 -1.03 -2.56 9.35
CA THR A 459 0.43 -2.40 9.40
C THR A 459 1.11 -3.17 10.54
N PRO A 460 2.35 -3.65 10.34
CA PRO A 460 3.13 -4.28 11.38
C PRO A 460 3.86 -3.26 12.25
N TYR A 461 4.24 -3.69 13.46
CA TYR A 461 5.20 -2.99 14.29
C TYR A 461 5.95 -3.96 15.19
N LEU A 462 7.10 -3.52 15.69
CA LEU A 462 7.90 -4.22 16.69
C LEU A 462 7.86 -3.43 17.99
N TYR A 463 7.87 -4.11 19.13
CA TYR A 463 8.10 -3.45 20.41
C TYR A 463 8.97 -4.26 21.35
N ASN A 464 9.71 -3.57 22.21
CA ASN A 464 10.49 -4.12 23.30
C ASN A 464 10.37 -3.21 24.52
N ILE A 465 9.60 -3.66 25.52
CA ILE A 465 9.30 -2.89 26.73
C ILE A 465 10.56 -2.66 27.58
N GLY A 466 11.42 -3.68 27.68
CA GLY A 466 12.66 -3.61 28.45
C GLY A 466 13.62 -2.57 27.88
N ARG A 467 13.65 -2.45 26.55
CA ARG A 467 14.45 -1.44 25.84
C ARG A 467 13.75 -0.10 25.65
N THR A 468 12.45 0.02 25.97
CA THR A 468 11.66 1.23 25.69
C THR A 468 11.72 1.62 24.21
N THR A 469 11.55 0.64 23.34
CA THR A 469 11.62 0.84 21.89
C THR A 469 10.40 0.26 21.20
N VAL A 470 9.73 1.07 20.39
CA VAL A 470 8.73 0.65 19.39
C VAL A 470 9.25 1.02 18.00
N VAL A 471 9.05 0.16 17.01
CA VAL A 471 9.40 0.44 15.61
C VAL A 471 8.19 0.21 14.73
N THR A 472 7.77 1.23 13.98
CA THR A 472 6.68 1.13 13.00
C THR A 472 7.27 1.12 11.59
N PHE A 473 6.81 0.23 10.72
CA PHE A 473 7.40 -0.03 9.41
C PHE A 473 6.41 -0.78 8.51
N ASP A 474 6.84 -1.13 7.30
CA ASP A 474 6.14 -2.04 6.40
C ASP A 474 6.91 -3.35 6.25
N ASP A 475 6.19 -4.47 6.18
CA ASP A 475 6.76 -5.79 5.94
C ASP A 475 6.17 -6.45 4.69
N THR A 476 6.52 -7.71 4.45
CA THR A 476 6.01 -8.48 3.31
C THR A 476 4.48 -8.60 3.28
N TYR A 477 3.79 -8.57 4.42
CA TYR A 477 2.34 -8.68 4.46
C TYR A 477 1.65 -7.34 4.17
N SER A 478 2.10 -6.25 4.81
CA SER A 478 1.47 -4.94 4.59
C SER A 478 1.74 -4.39 3.19
N ILE A 479 2.94 -4.65 2.64
CA ILE A 479 3.26 -4.35 1.23
C ILE A 479 2.34 -5.12 0.30
N ALA A 480 2.09 -6.41 0.55
CA ALA A 480 1.16 -7.21 -0.25
C ALA A 480 -0.27 -6.66 -0.17
N SER A 481 -0.78 -6.37 1.04
CA SER A 481 -2.11 -5.79 1.24
C SER A 481 -2.31 -4.49 0.46
N LYS A 482 -1.37 -3.55 0.56
CA LYS A 482 -1.43 -2.25 -0.13
C LYS A 482 -1.32 -2.38 -1.64
N THR A 483 -0.44 -3.26 -2.10
CA THR A 483 -0.29 -3.53 -3.54
C THR A 483 -1.56 -4.15 -4.12
N LEU A 484 -2.16 -5.13 -3.43
CA LEU A 484 -3.42 -5.74 -3.84
C LEU A 484 -4.55 -4.72 -3.82
N PHE A 485 -4.59 -3.83 -2.83
CA PHE A 485 -5.54 -2.72 -2.81
C PHE A 485 -5.37 -1.80 -4.03
N ALA A 486 -4.15 -1.36 -4.34
CA ALA A 486 -3.87 -0.53 -5.51
C ALA A 486 -4.32 -1.22 -6.81
N LYS A 487 -3.94 -2.49 -7.01
CA LYS A 487 -4.34 -3.28 -8.18
C LYS A 487 -5.86 -3.42 -8.28
N LYS A 488 -6.54 -3.82 -7.20
CA LYS A 488 -8.00 -4.06 -7.20
C LYS A 488 -8.81 -2.77 -7.38
N SER A 489 -8.26 -1.63 -6.98
CA SER A 489 -8.92 -0.34 -7.11
C SER A 489 -8.70 0.35 -8.46
N GLY A 490 -7.96 -0.29 -9.38
CA GLY A 490 -7.65 0.28 -10.69
C GLY A 490 -6.61 1.40 -10.63
N MET A 491 -5.79 1.45 -9.58
CA MET A 491 -4.64 2.35 -9.54
C MET A 491 -3.65 1.99 -10.65
N GLY A 492 -2.90 2.99 -11.12
CA GLY A 492 -1.90 2.82 -12.17
C GLY A 492 -0.76 1.87 -11.78
N GLY A 493 -0.53 1.67 -10.48
CA GLY A 493 0.52 0.80 -9.97
C GLY A 493 1.01 1.21 -8.59
N CYS A 494 2.24 0.82 -8.26
CA CYS A 494 2.89 1.13 -7.00
C CYS A 494 4.35 1.53 -7.21
N PHE A 495 4.92 2.24 -6.24
CA PHE A 495 6.34 2.53 -6.18
C PHE A 495 6.93 2.37 -4.78
N THR A 496 8.21 2.02 -4.67
CA THR A 496 8.93 1.95 -3.39
C THR A 496 9.80 3.19 -3.14
N TRP A 497 9.85 3.63 -1.88
CA TRP A 497 10.81 4.62 -1.38
C TRP A 497 11.65 4.02 -0.24
N SER A 498 12.97 3.86 -0.38
CA SER A 498 13.78 3.88 -1.63
C SER A 498 14.64 2.62 -1.79
N LEU A 499 15.14 2.37 -3.00
CA LEU A 499 15.78 1.11 -3.40
C LEU A 499 16.89 0.64 -2.45
N ASP A 500 17.70 1.57 -1.94
CA ASP A 500 18.83 1.30 -1.03
C ASP A 500 18.41 0.86 0.37
N GLN A 501 17.14 1.05 0.73
CA GLN A 501 16.63 0.77 2.07
C GLN A 501 16.00 -0.63 2.18
N ASP A 502 15.69 -1.27 1.06
CA ASP A 502 15.12 -2.62 1.02
C ASP A 502 16.18 -3.71 1.32
N ASP A 503 15.75 -4.88 1.79
CA ASP A 503 16.60 -6.05 1.95
C ASP A 503 16.72 -6.81 0.62
N GLY A 504 17.60 -6.32 -0.27
CA GLY A 504 17.88 -6.98 -1.55
C GLY A 504 16.65 -7.13 -2.45
N LEU A 505 15.82 -6.07 -2.55
CA LEU A 505 14.55 -6.01 -3.28
C LEU A 505 13.45 -6.92 -2.75
N THR A 506 13.52 -7.37 -1.49
CA THR A 506 12.51 -8.32 -0.97
C THR A 506 11.12 -7.69 -0.94
N LEU A 507 10.97 -6.51 -0.37
CA LEU A 507 9.68 -5.83 -0.32
C LEU A 507 9.23 -5.38 -1.73
N HIS A 508 10.15 -4.91 -2.56
CA HIS A 508 9.85 -4.60 -3.96
C HIS A 508 9.35 -5.84 -4.74
N ASN A 509 9.93 -7.02 -4.51
CA ASN A 509 9.49 -8.26 -5.15
C ASN A 509 8.10 -8.70 -4.68
N ILE A 510 7.73 -8.44 -3.42
CA ILE A 510 6.35 -8.65 -2.96
C ILE A 510 5.39 -7.73 -3.72
N MET A 511 5.76 -6.47 -3.93
CA MET A 511 4.98 -5.55 -4.75
C MET A 511 4.82 -6.09 -6.17
N LEU A 512 5.91 -6.51 -6.83
CA LEU A 512 5.84 -7.10 -8.18
C LEU A 512 4.90 -8.30 -8.27
N HIS A 513 5.08 -9.27 -7.37
CA HIS A 513 4.25 -10.47 -7.32
C HIS A 513 2.76 -10.13 -7.19
N ASN A 514 2.42 -9.19 -6.30
CA ASN A 514 1.02 -8.82 -6.05
C ASN A 514 0.42 -7.92 -7.15
N LEU A 515 1.26 -7.20 -7.90
CA LEU A 515 0.84 -6.59 -9.17
C LEU A 515 0.56 -7.64 -10.26
N GLY A 516 1.03 -8.89 -10.07
CA GLY A 516 0.83 -10.02 -10.99
C GLY A 516 1.95 -10.12 -12.02
N ARG A 517 3.19 -9.93 -11.58
CA ARG A 517 4.39 -9.92 -12.43
C ARG A 517 5.42 -10.96 -12.03
#